data_AF-A0A401PXE6-F1
#
_entry.id   AF-A0A401PXE6-F1
#
_cell.length_a   1.000
_cell.length_b   1.000
_cell.length_c   1.000
_cell.angle_alpha   90.00
_cell.angle_beta   90.00
_cell.angle_gamma   90.00
#
_symmetry.space_group_name_H-M   'P 1'
#
loop_
_entity.id
_entity.type
_entity.pdbx_description
1 polymer ?
#
loop_
_entity_poly.entity_id
_entity_poly.type
_entity_poly.pdbx_seq_one_letter_code
_entity_poly.pdbx_strand_id
1 'polypeptide(L)'
;QTGQSCQVTAQMVLVCCWRSMKEISLLLGLLCQNLPLQSTPDSKDGLLMFHQVREIGEYFKCQLLQSRHRGAFELAYVGFVKLTEMLTSCNNRDLQKLPQQWLEEVLLEVKSSSPVSKLCATRRSAGIPFYIQALVSSEPRGSNLGLLKLTMKELISLALPLAMCQDEHATIPQVHALNILRALFRDTRLGENVIPYVADGIQAAILGFTSPVWAVSHNLLTL
;
A
#
# COMPACT_ATOMS: atom_id res chain seq x y z
N GLN A 1 51.90 5.05 -11.07
CA GLN A 1 50.60 5.18 -10.39
C GLN A 1 49.68 4.09 -10.94
N THR A 2 49.64 2.96 -10.26
CA THR A 2 48.80 1.80 -10.61
C THR A 2 47.35 2.12 -10.29
N GLY A 3 46.49 2.10 -11.30
CA GLY A 3 45.05 2.32 -11.14
C GLY A 3 44.48 1.32 -10.14
N GLN A 4 43.99 1.82 -9.01
CA GLN A 4 43.10 1.06 -8.14
C GLN A 4 41.89 0.67 -8.99
N SER A 5 41.79 -0.61 -9.35
CA SER A 5 40.54 -1.17 -9.85
C SER A 5 39.50 -0.97 -8.77
N CYS A 6 38.55 -0.08 -9.01
CA CYS A 6 37.44 0.16 -8.11
C CYS A 6 36.65 -1.15 -8.02
N GLN A 7 36.90 -1.94 -6.96
CA GLN A 7 36.16 -3.18 -6.75
C GLN A 7 34.71 -2.81 -6.48
N VAL A 8 33.86 -3.02 -7.48
CA VAL A 8 32.42 -2.86 -7.35
C VAL A 8 31.93 -3.93 -6.39
N THR A 9 31.60 -3.53 -5.17
CA THR A 9 31.07 -4.45 -4.17
C THR A 9 29.58 -4.71 -4.42
N ALA A 10 29.07 -5.87 -3.99
CA ALA A 10 27.63 -6.15 -4.02
C ALA A 10 26.81 -5.07 -3.28
N GLN A 11 27.37 -4.47 -2.23
CA GLN A 11 26.77 -3.35 -1.51
C GLN A 11 26.63 -2.09 -2.38
N MET A 12 27.64 -1.76 -3.18
CA MET A 12 27.58 -0.63 -4.11
C MET A 12 26.49 -0.83 -5.17
N VAL A 13 26.38 -2.04 -5.72
CA VAL A 13 25.31 -2.37 -6.68
C VAL A 13 23.93 -2.19 -6.04
N LEU A 14 23.72 -2.73 -4.84
CA LEU A 14 22.47 -2.57 -4.11
C LEU A 14 22.14 -1.10 -3.84
N VAL A 15 23.14 -0.29 -3.47
CA VAL A 15 22.97 1.15 -3.23
C VAL A 15 22.53 1.89 -4.49
N CYS A 16 23.19 1.62 -5.61
CA CYS A 16 22.83 2.21 -6.90
C CYS A 16 21.42 1.77 -7.33
N CYS A 17 21.08 0.48 -7.20
CA CYS A 17 19.77 -0.04 -7.56
C CYS A 17 18.64 0.63 -6.80
N TRP A 18 18.72 0.76 -5.46
CA TRP A 18 17.64 1.39 -4.71
C TRP A 18 17.53 2.89 -4.98
N ARG A 19 18.65 3.60 -5.20
CA ARG A 19 18.64 5.01 -5.62
C ARG A 19 17.99 5.19 -6.99
N SER A 20 18.28 4.31 -7.94
CA SER A 20 17.61 4.33 -9.25
C SER A 20 16.10 4.07 -9.12
N MET A 21 15.69 3.07 -8.33
CA MET A 21 14.26 2.80 -8.09
C MET A 21 13.55 3.99 -7.43
N LYS A 22 14.22 4.70 -6.52
CA LYS A 22 13.73 5.96 -5.94
C LYS A 22 13.47 7.00 -7.02
N GLU A 23 14.47 7.35 -7.82
CA GLU A 23 14.34 8.43 -8.79
C GLU A 23 13.31 8.08 -9.87
N ILE A 24 13.22 6.81 -10.29
CA ILE A 24 12.16 6.33 -11.20
C ILE A 24 10.78 6.51 -10.57
N SER A 25 10.59 6.08 -9.32
CA SER A 25 9.30 6.21 -8.63
C SER A 25 8.83 7.66 -8.52
N LEU A 26 9.75 8.57 -8.15
CA LEU A 26 9.44 9.99 -8.05
C LEU A 26 9.15 10.61 -9.41
N LEU A 27 9.94 10.26 -10.43
CA LEU A 27 9.74 10.73 -11.80
C LEU A 27 8.38 10.27 -12.34
N LEU A 28 8.03 8.99 -12.20
CA LEU A 28 6.74 8.47 -12.66
C LEU A 28 5.56 9.20 -12.00
N GLY A 29 5.61 9.41 -10.69
CA GLY A 29 4.59 10.18 -9.98
C GLY A 29 4.50 11.63 -10.48
N LEU A 30 5.63 12.28 -10.78
CA LEU A 30 5.67 13.63 -11.34
C LEU A 30 5.09 13.67 -12.76
N LEU A 31 5.43 12.70 -13.61
CA LEU A 31 4.91 12.59 -14.97
C LEU A 31 3.39 12.44 -14.95
N CYS A 32 2.85 11.56 -14.09
CA CYS A 32 1.41 11.39 -13.93
C CYS A 32 0.71 12.68 -13.52
N GLN A 33 1.28 13.47 -12.61
CA GLN A 33 0.66 14.71 -12.15
C GLN A 33 0.72 15.87 -13.15
N ASN A 34 1.78 15.96 -13.95
CA ASN A 34 2.06 17.17 -14.74
C ASN A 34 1.82 17.00 -16.23
N LEU A 35 1.82 15.77 -16.74
CA LEU A 35 1.58 15.54 -18.17
C LEU A 35 0.08 15.46 -18.47
N PRO A 36 -0.39 16.13 -19.54
CA PRO A 36 -1.78 16.03 -19.96
C PRO A 36 -2.10 14.61 -20.42
N LEU A 37 -3.21 14.07 -19.90
CA LEU A 37 -3.74 12.78 -20.31
C LEU A 37 -4.36 12.87 -21.71
N GLN A 38 -4.04 11.89 -22.54
CA GLN A 38 -4.63 11.77 -23.87
C GLN A 38 -6.12 11.39 -23.74
N SER A 39 -7.01 12.16 -24.36
CA SER A 39 -8.46 11.92 -24.27
C SER A 39 -8.90 10.72 -25.12
N THR A 40 -8.29 10.55 -26.30
CA THR A 40 -8.50 9.42 -27.20
C THR A 40 -7.17 8.98 -27.84
N PRO A 41 -7.03 7.71 -28.28
CA PRO A 41 -5.77 7.18 -28.83
C PRO A 41 -5.22 7.98 -30.01
N ASP A 42 -6.10 8.60 -30.80
CA ASP A 42 -5.75 9.37 -32.00
C ASP A 42 -5.61 10.89 -31.74
N SER A 43 -6.00 11.38 -30.55
CA SER A 43 -5.88 12.81 -30.19
C SER A 43 -4.43 13.18 -29.84
N LYS A 44 -3.90 14.28 -30.36
CA LYS A 44 -2.56 14.78 -29.97
C LYS A 44 -2.58 15.68 -28.73
N ASP A 45 -3.69 15.64 -27.98
CA ASP A 45 -4.00 16.60 -26.91
C ASP A 45 -3.34 16.23 -25.57
N GLY A 46 -2.65 15.08 -25.51
CA GLY A 46 -1.97 14.59 -24.32
C GLY A 46 -0.64 13.90 -24.62
N LEU A 47 0.22 13.85 -23.61
CA LEU A 47 1.53 13.18 -23.67
C LEU A 47 1.53 11.83 -22.95
N LEU A 48 0.54 11.59 -22.10
CA LEU A 48 0.43 10.37 -21.30
C LEU A 48 -0.80 9.56 -21.73
N MET A 49 -0.56 8.32 -22.16
CA MET A 49 -1.59 7.39 -22.62
C MET A 49 -2.20 6.59 -21.47
N PHE A 50 -3.46 6.17 -21.64
CA PHE A 50 -4.17 5.36 -20.64
C PHE A 50 -3.41 4.09 -20.23
N HIS A 51 -2.84 3.36 -21.19
CA HIS A 51 -2.09 2.13 -20.89
C HIS A 51 -0.82 2.42 -20.07
N GLN A 52 -0.15 3.54 -20.33
CA GLN A 52 1.05 3.94 -19.58
C GLN A 52 0.70 4.24 -18.13
N VAL A 53 -0.44 4.90 -17.86
CA VAL A 53 -0.92 5.13 -16.48
C VAL A 53 -1.14 3.81 -15.75
N ARG A 54 -1.75 2.82 -16.43
CA ARG A 54 -1.95 1.48 -15.84
C ARG A 54 -0.62 0.77 -15.58
N GLU A 55 0.31 0.80 -16.52
CA GLU A 55 1.66 0.22 -16.35
C GLU A 55 2.43 0.87 -15.20
N ILE A 56 2.31 2.19 -15.03
CA ILE A 56 2.88 2.92 -13.90
C ILE A 56 2.22 2.48 -12.59
N GLY A 57 0.90 2.28 -12.58
CA GLY A 57 0.16 1.70 -11.45
C GLY A 57 0.68 0.32 -11.06
N GLU A 58 0.85 -0.58 -12.03
CA GLU A 58 1.42 -1.92 -11.81
C GLU A 58 2.87 -1.87 -11.32
N TYR A 59 3.67 -0.92 -11.80
CA TYR A 59 5.02 -0.67 -11.28
C TYR A 59 4.98 -0.33 -9.78
N PHE A 60 4.13 0.62 -9.37
CA PHE A 60 4.00 0.99 -7.97
C PHE A 60 3.44 -0.16 -7.11
N LYS A 61 2.45 -0.91 -7.61
CA LYS A 61 1.93 -2.11 -6.96
C LYS A 61 3.06 -3.11 -6.71
N CYS A 62 3.89 -3.39 -7.71
CA CYS A 62 5.04 -4.28 -7.55
C CYS A 62 6.06 -3.74 -6.53
N GLN A 63 6.41 -2.46 -6.60
CA GLN A 63 7.36 -1.85 -5.66
C GLN A 63 6.85 -1.86 -4.21
N LEU A 64 5.59 -1.49 -3.99
CA LEU A 64 5.01 -1.39 -2.66
C LEU A 64 4.72 -2.78 -2.06
N LEU A 65 4.27 -3.74 -2.86
CA LEU A 65 3.88 -5.06 -2.33
C LEU A 65 5.02 -6.09 -2.31
N GLN A 66 6.08 -5.90 -3.10
CA GLN A 66 7.16 -6.90 -3.24
C GLN A 66 8.53 -6.43 -2.73
N SER A 67 8.76 -5.12 -2.61
CA SER A 67 10.08 -4.62 -2.20
C SER A 67 10.37 -4.92 -0.73
N ARG A 68 11.63 -5.32 -0.46
CA ARG A 68 12.13 -5.61 0.89
C ARG A 68 12.91 -4.45 1.50
N HIS A 69 13.29 -3.45 0.70
CA HIS A 69 14.10 -2.33 1.17
C HIS A 69 13.19 -1.18 1.58
N ARG A 70 13.28 -0.77 2.85
CA ARG A 70 12.42 0.27 3.42
C ARG A 70 12.44 1.57 2.62
N GLY A 71 13.63 2.06 2.28
CA GLY A 71 13.76 3.27 1.48
C GLY A 71 13.21 3.16 0.05
N ALA A 72 13.02 1.94 -0.48
CA ALA A 72 12.44 1.77 -1.81
C ALA A 72 10.90 1.92 -1.77
N PHE A 73 10.22 1.25 -0.83
CA PHE A 73 8.76 1.36 -0.74
C PHE A 73 8.29 2.70 -0.16
N GLU A 74 9.02 3.35 0.74
CA GLU A 74 8.65 4.68 1.27
C GLU A 74 8.66 5.75 0.17
N LEU A 75 9.55 5.64 -0.82
CA LEU A 75 9.65 6.60 -1.92
C LEU A 75 8.77 6.21 -3.10
N ALA A 76 8.58 4.92 -3.34
CA ALA A 76 7.51 4.42 -4.21
C ALA A 76 6.15 4.93 -3.74
N TYR A 77 5.91 4.97 -2.43
CA TYR A 77 4.69 5.52 -1.85
C TYR A 77 4.49 7.00 -2.19
N VAL A 78 5.52 7.84 -2.11
CA VAL A 78 5.43 9.26 -2.49
C VAL A 78 5.02 9.40 -3.96
N GLY A 79 5.63 8.62 -4.86
CA GLY A 79 5.26 8.61 -6.27
C GLY A 79 3.84 8.08 -6.52
N PHE A 80 3.43 7.07 -5.77
CA PHE A 80 2.12 6.45 -5.89
C PHE A 80 0.99 7.37 -5.40
N VAL A 81 1.20 8.12 -4.31
CA VAL A 81 0.26 9.16 -3.85
C VAL A 81 -0.01 10.16 -4.98
N LYS A 82 1.04 10.57 -5.70
CA LYS A 82 0.88 11.48 -6.84
C LYS A 82 0.00 10.90 -7.95
N LEU A 83 0.18 9.61 -8.23
CA LEU A 83 -0.65 8.88 -9.19
C LEU A 83 -2.11 8.81 -8.71
N THR A 84 -2.37 8.42 -7.46
CA THR A 84 -3.74 8.25 -6.96
C THR A 84 -4.50 9.57 -6.86
N GLU A 85 -3.83 10.67 -6.49
CA GLU A 85 -4.39 12.03 -6.55
C GLU A 85 -4.75 12.45 -7.99
N MET A 86 -3.92 12.11 -8.97
CA MET A 86 -4.26 12.38 -10.37
C MET A 86 -5.45 11.54 -10.83
N LEU A 87 -5.50 10.25 -10.50
CA LEU A 87 -6.59 9.35 -10.91
C LEU A 87 -7.95 9.84 -10.41
N THR A 88 -8.01 10.39 -9.19
CA THR A 88 -9.25 10.94 -8.63
C THR A 88 -9.65 12.29 -9.25
N SER A 89 -8.68 13.03 -9.80
CA SER A 89 -8.89 14.36 -10.40
C SER A 89 -9.08 14.32 -11.92
N CYS A 90 -8.81 13.19 -12.58
CA CYS A 90 -8.87 13.09 -14.03
C CYS A 90 -10.33 12.98 -14.55
N ASN A 91 -10.56 13.38 -15.80
CA ASN A 91 -11.90 13.30 -16.43
C ASN A 91 -12.24 11.92 -17.01
N ASN A 92 -11.37 10.92 -16.81
CA ASN A 92 -11.54 9.59 -17.37
C ASN A 92 -12.14 8.63 -16.33
N ARG A 93 -13.37 8.17 -16.57
CA ARG A 93 -14.11 7.28 -15.65
C ARG A 93 -13.46 5.92 -15.46
N ASP A 94 -12.70 5.41 -16.43
CA ASP A 94 -12.05 4.10 -16.29
C ASP A 94 -10.78 4.20 -15.45
N LEU A 95 -10.06 5.32 -15.52
CA LEU A 95 -8.95 5.61 -14.61
C LEU A 95 -9.42 5.85 -13.17
N GLN A 96 -10.53 6.56 -12.99
CA GLN A 96 -11.13 6.80 -11.66
C GLN A 96 -11.54 5.52 -10.93
N LYS A 97 -11.79 4.41 -11.64
CA LYS A 97 -12.11 3.10 -11.04
C LYS A 97 -10.89 2.32 -10.57
N LEU A 98 -9.69 2.64 -11.08
CA LEU A 98 -8.48 1.89 -10.76
C LEU A 98 -8.16 1.85 -9.26
N PRO A 99 -8.24 2.97 -8.50
CA PRO A 99 -7.97 2.93 -7.07
C PRO A 99 -8.88 1.97 -6.31
N GLN A 100 -10.17 1.90 -6.68
CA GLN A 100 -11.11 0.96 -6.08
C GLN A 100 -10.74 -0.49 -6.41
N GLN A 101 -10.47 -0.79 -7.69
CA GLN A 101 -10.10 -2.14 -8.13
C GLN A 101 -8.84 -2.64 -7.42
N TRP A 102 -7.81 -1.79 -7.38
CA TRP A 102 -6.56 -2.08 -6.70
C TRP A 102 -6.71 -2.31 -5.19
N LEU A 103 -7.62 -1.58 -4.55
CA LEU A 103 -7.94 -1.75 -3.15
C LEU A 103 -8.66 -3.08 -2.88
N GLU A 104 -9.65 -3.42 -3.70
CA GLU A 104 -10.38 -4.68 -3.58
C GLU A 104 -9.46 -5.89 -3.79
N GLU A 105 -8.58 -5.82 -4.79
CA GLU A 105 -7.57 -6.84 -5.07
C GLU A 105 -6.64 -7.06 -3.88
N VAL A 106 -6.04 -5.99 -3.33
CA VAL A 106 -5.10 -6.13 -2.21
C VAL A 106 -5.80 -6.60 -0.93
N LEU A 107 -7.04 -6.18 -0.67
CA LEU A 107 -7.81 -6.67 0.47
C LEU A 107 -8.15 -8.16 0.32
N LEU A 108 -8.44 -8.63 -0.91
CA LEU A 108 -8.64 -10.05 -1.18
C LEU A 108 -7.35 -10.85 -0.97
N GLU A 109 -6.20 -10.32 -1.41
CA GLU A 109 -4.89 -10.95 -1.15
C GLU A 109 -4.59 -11.03 0.36
N VAL A 110 -4.92 -9.99 1.12
CA VAL A 110 -4.77 -9.98 2.59
C VAL A 110 -5.67 -11.02 3.25
N LYS A 111 -6.93 -11.14 2.82
CA LYS A 111 -7.88 -12.15 3.33
C LYS A 111 -7.45 -13.59 3.03
N SER A 112 -6.89 -13.82 1.84
CA SER A 112 -6.44 -15.14 1.38
C SER A 112 -4.99 -15.47 1.78
N SER A 113 -4.35 -14.62 2.59
CA SER A 113 -2.96 -14.80 3.00
C SER A 113 -2.76 -16.08 3.80
N SER A 114 -1.76 -16.86 3.39
CA SER A 114 -1.39 -18.17 3.94
C SER A 114 0.15 -18.22 4.13
N PRO A 115 0.71 -19.11 4.97
CA PRO A 115 2.16 -19.19 5.21
C PRO A 115 3.01 -19.34 3.95
N VAL A 116 2.45 -19.97 2.92
CA VAL A 116 3.11 -20.23 1.62
C VAL A 116 2.87 -19.09 0.62
N SER A 117 1.96 -18.17 0.93
CA SER A 117 1.59 -17.08 0.04
C SER A 117 2.73 -16.07 -0.15
N LYS A 118 2.64 -15.28 -1.23
CA LYS A 118 3.61 -14.21 -1.50
C LYS A 118 3.65 -13.15 -0.38
N LEU A 119 2.62 -13.08 0.46
CA LEU A 119 2.51 -12.14 1.58
C LEU A 119 2.88 -12.85 2.89
N CYS A 120 4.17 -13.14 3.09
CA CYS A 120 4.65 -13.76 4.33
C CYS A 120 4.94 -12.71 5.42
N ALA A 121 4.53 -13.03 6.66
CA ALA A 121 4.11 -12.14 7.73
C ALA A 121 5.10 -11.08 8.27
N THR A 122 6.41 -11.12 7.94
CA THR A 122 7.39 -10.26 8.63
C THR A 122 8.25 -9.37 7.74
N ARG A 123 8.31 -9.56 6.42
CA ARG A 123 9.10 -8.67 5.53
C ARG A 123 8.44 -8.20 4.24
N ARG A 124 7.40 -8.89 3.75
CA ARG A 124 6.69 -8.50 2.51
C ARG A 124 5.43 -7.66 2.76
N SER A 125 4.92 -7.66 3.99
CA SER A 125 3.75 -6.87 4.37
C SER A 125 4.04 -5.41 4.73
N ALA A 126 5.30 -5.01 4.86
CA ALA A 126 5.65 -3.67 5.32
C ALA A 126 5.16 -2.55 4.38
N GLY A 127 5.02 -2.84 3.08
CA GLY A 127 4.53 -1.88 2.10
C GLY A 127 3.02 -1.95 1.81
N ILE A 128 2.30 -2.98 2.27
CA ILE A 128 0.83 -3.06 2.13
C ILE A 128 0.14 -1.87 2.80
N PRO A 129 0.51 -1.47 4.04
CA PRO A 129 -0.10 -0.29 4.66
C PRO A 129 0.09 0.97 3.83
N PHE A 130 1.29 1.20 3.27
CA PHE A 130 1.57 2.36 2.41
C PHE A 130 0.73 2.34 1.13
N TYR A 131 0.58 1.16 0.51
CA TYR A 131 -0.26 0.99 -0.68
C TYR A 131 -1.72 1.35 -0.40
N ILE A 132 -2.30 0.78 0.68
CA ILE A 132 -3.68 1.06 1.07
C ILE A 132 -3.85 2.53 1.48
N GLN A 133 -2.94 3.08 2.27
CA GLN A 133 -2.94 4.49 2.69
C GLN A 133 -3.01 5.45 1.49
N ALA A 134 -2.22 5.20 0.44
CA ALA A 134 -2.23 6.05 -0.76
C ALA A 134 -3.57 6.01 -1.50
N LEU A 135 -4.25 4.86 -1.52
CA LEU A 135 -5.54 4.68 -2.16
C LEU A 135 -6.65 5.39 -1.37
N VAL A 136 -6.79 5.08 -0.08
CA VAL A 136 -7.87 5.62 0.74
C VAL A 136 -7.72 7.12 1.03
N SER A 137 -6.48 7.62 1.11
CA SER A 137 -6.24 9.05 1.38
C SER A 137 -6.38 9.94 0.15
N SER A 138 -6.44 9.36 -1.06
CA SER A 138 -6.66 10.12 -2.29
C SER A 138 -8.14 10.42 -2.56
N GLU A 139 -9.07 9.88 -1.76
CA GLU A 139 -10.50 10.16 -1.95
C GLU A 139 -10.79 11.68 -1.89
N PRO A 140 -11.58 12.23 -2.82
CA PRO A 140 -11.90 13.65 -2.82
C PRO A 140 -12.53 14.11 -1.50
N ARG A 141 -12.08 15.27 -1.00
CA ARG A 141 -12.64 15.92 0.19
C ARG A 141 -14.10 16.30 -0.10
N GLY A 142 -15.03 15.72 0.64
CA GLY A 142 -16.47 15.88 0.43
C GLY A 142 -17.17 14.72 -0.27
N SER A 143 -16.43 13.68 -0.69
CA SER A 143 -17.02 12.39 -1.03
C SER A 143 -17.55 11.68 0.21
N ASN A 144 -18.31 10.60 0.03
CA ASN A 144 -18.79 9.76 1.13
C ASN A 144 -17.67 8.92 1.79
N LEU A 145 -16.41 9.07 1.36
CA LEU A 145 -15.25 8.28 1.78
C LEU A 145 -15.52 6.77 1.67
N GLY A 146 -16.04 6.36 0.51
CA GLY A 146 -16.50 4.99 0.29
C GLY A 146 -15.38 3.97 0.42
N LEU A 147 -14.19 4.29 -0.09
CA LEU A 147 -13.03 3.40 -0.03
C LEU A 147 -12.51 3.27 1.40
N LEU A 148 -12.43 4.37 2.14
CA LEU A 148 -12.04 4.33 3.56
C LEU A 148 -13.04 3.50 4.38
N LYS A 149 -14.34 3.76 4.24
CA LYS A 149 -15.40 3.05 4.98
C LYS A 149 -15.38 1.54 4.71
N LEU A 150 -15.26 1.15 3.44
CA LEU A 150 -15.11 -0.24 3.02
C LEU A 150 -13.87 -0.87 3.67
N THR A 151 -12.72 -0.21 3.55
CA THR A 151 -11.44 -0.69 4.07
C THR A 151 -11.48 -0.90 5.58
N MET A 152 -11.96 0.09 6.35
CA MET A 152 -12.04 0.00 7.80
C MET A 152 -12.95 -1.13 8.24
N LYS A 153 -14.13 -1.29 7.62
CA LYS A 153 -15.07 -2.38 7.92
C LYS A 153 -14.44 -3.75 7.66
N GLU A 154 -13.81 -3.93 6.51
CA GLU A 154 -13.18 -5.19 6.11
C GLU A 154 -12.00 -5.55 7.02
N LEU A 155 -11.13 -4.60 7.34
CA LEU A 155 -9.98 -4.82 8.19
C LEU A 155 -10.38 -5.08 9.64
N ILE A 156 -11.36 -4.37 10.19
CA ILE A 156 -11.87 -4.61 11.55
C ILE A 156 -12.48 -6.01 11.63
N SER A 157 -13.33 -6.37 10.67
CA SER A 157 -13.93 -7.72 10.61
C SER A 157 -12.87 -8.82 10.51
N LEU A 158 -11.76 -8.56 9.82
CA LEU A 158 -10.66 -9.51 9.66
C LEU A 158 -9.75 -9.55 10.90
N ALA A 159 -9.62 -8.46 11.64
CA ALA A 159 -8.77 -8.35 12.83
C ALA A 159 -9.41 -8.98 14.08
N LEU A 160 -10.74 -9.10 14.12
CA LEU A 160 -11.45 -9.74 15.22
C LEU A 160 -11.17 -11.25 15.26
N PRO A 161 -10.81 -11.83 16.43
CA PRO A 161 -10.63 -13.27 16.55
C PRO A 161 -11.94 -14.02 16.27
N LEU A 162 -11.92 -14.97 15.33
CA LEU A 162 -12.99 -15.95 15.21
C LEU A 162 -12.89 -16.88 16.42
N ALA A 163 -13.96 -17.00 17.19
CA ALA A 163 -14.01 -17.73 18.48
C ALA A 163 -13.65 -19.23 18.39
N MET A 164 -13.27 -19.78 17.23
CA MET A 164 -13.17 -21.22 16.99
C MET A 164 -11.89 -21.70 16.28
N CYS A 165 -10.89 -20.85 15.99
CA CYS A 165 -9.67 -21.30 15.29
C CYS A 165 -8.39 -21.10 16.12
N GLN A 166 -7.86 -22.20 16.66
CA GLN A 166 -6.57 -22.27 17.36
C GLN A 166 -5.38 -22.54 16.42
N ASP A 167 -5.57 -22.44 15.10
CA ASP A 167 -4.52 -22.70 14.12
C ASP A 167 -3.61 -21.47 13.94
N GLU A 168 -2.29 -21.65 14.09
CA GLU A 168 -1.30 -20.59 13.85
C GLU A 168 -1.43 -19.98 12.45
N HIS A 169 -1.87 -20.77 11.47
CA HIS A 169 -2.09 -20.32 10.10
C HIS A 169 -3.33 -19.43 9.92
N ALA A 170 -4.31 -19.53 10.82
CA ALA A 170 -5.51 -18.68 10.81
C ALA A 170 -5.21 -17.23 11.28
N THR A 171 -4.01 -16.96 11.79
CA THR A 171 -3.66 -15.65 12.37
C THR A 171 -2.95 -14.69 11.42
N ILE A 172 -2.49 -15.14 10.25
CA ILE A 172 -1.73 -14.30 9.30
C ILE A 172 -2.58 -13.13 8.75
N PRO A 173 -3.82 -13.35 8.25
CA PRO A 173 -4.68 -12.26 7.82
C PRO A 173 -5.00 -11.25 8.94
N GLN A 174 -5.18 -11.73 10.17
CA GLN A 174 -5.41 -10.90 11.36
C GLN A 174 -4.20 -9.99 11.64
N VAL A 175 -2.98 -10.55 11.60
CA VAL A 175 -1.73 -9.77 11.79
C VAL A 175 -1.57 -8.71 10.70
N HIS A 176 -1.91 -9.03 9.44
CA HIS A 176 -1.90 -8.02 8.37
C HIS A 176 -2.95 -6.94 8.62
N ALA A 177 -4.18 -7.32 8.96
CA ALA A 177 -5.26 -6.39 9.24
C ALA A 177 -4.90 -5.41 10.36
N LEU A 178 -4.37 -5.90 11.48
CA LEU A 178 -3.93 -5.09 12.61
C LEU A 178 -2.80 -4.14 12.24
N ASN A 179 -1.83 -4.59 11.43
CA ASN A 179 -0.74 -3.74 10.96
C ASN A 179 -1.21 -2.63 10.02
N ILE A 180 -2.17 -2.93 9.13
CA ILE A 180 -2.75 -1.94 8.24
C ILE A 180 -3.59 -0.93 9.04
N LEU A 181 -4.47 -1.41 9.94
CA LEU A 181 -5.26 -0.55 10.83
C LEU A 181 -4.37 0.41 11.63
N ARG A 182 -3.26 -0.09 12.20
CA ARG A 182 -2.28 0.75 12.92
C ARG A 182 -1.70 1.86 12.04
N ALA A 183 -1.39 1.57 10.78
CA ALA A 183 -0.90 2.59 9.86
C ALA A 183 -1.98 3.61 9.50
N LEU A 184 -3.21 3.16 9.26
CA LEU A 184 -4.35 4.04 8.95
C LEU A 184 -4.66 4.99 10.13
N PHE A 185 -4.67 4.50 11.36
CA PHE A 185 -4.87 5.35 12.55
C PHE A 185 -3.76 6.38 12.76
N ARG A 186 -2.57 6.17 12.20
CA ARG A 186 -1.43 7.10 12.26
C ARG A 186 -1.34 8.03 11.05
N ASP A 187 -2.19 7.85 10.03
CA ASP A 187 -2.16 8.68 8.84
C ASP A 187 -2.85 10.02 9.09
N THR A 188 -2.04 11.07 9.20
CA THR A 188 -2.52 12.44 9.42
C THR A 188 -3.42 12.96 8.29
N ARG A 189 -3.35 12.38 7.09
CA ARG A 189 -4.21 12.76 5.96
C ARG A 189 -5.64 12.26 6.12
N LEU A 190 -5.83 11.16 6.85
CA LEU A 190 -7.15 10.64 7.17
C LEU A 190 -7.81 11.41 8.30
N GLY A 191 -7.02 11.97 9.22
CA GLY A 191 -7.47 12.93 10.24
C GLY A 191 -8.64 12.40 11.08
N GLU A 192 -9.71 13.17 11.18
CA GLU A 192 -10.90 12.79 11.98
C GLU A 192 -11.73 11.66 11.35
N ASN A 193 -11.50 11.34 10.06
CA ASN A 193 -12.30 10.34 9.36
C ASN A 193 -12.10 8.91 9.87
N VAL A 194 -11.00 8.65 10.62
CA VAL A 194 -10.75 7.35 11.24
C VAL A 194 -11.35 7.22 12.65
N ILE A 195 -11.74 8.34 13.30
CA ILE A 195 -12.25 8.36 14.68
C ILE A 195 -13.41 7.38 14.90
N PRO A 196 -14.41 7.26 14.00
CA PRO A 196 -15.53 6.33 14.18
C PRO A 196 -15.14 4.86 14.34
N TYR A 197 -13.92 4.49 13.93
CA TYR A 197 -13.43 3.12 13.89
C TYR A 197 -12.42 2.81 15.00
N VAL A 198 -11.99 3.82 15.77
CA VAL A 198 -10.92 3.66 16.76
C VAL A 198 -11.32 2.68 17.87
N ALA A 199 -12.57 2.75 18.35
CA ALA A 199 -13.06 1.87 19.41
C ALA A 199 -12.97 0.38 19.00
N ASP A 200 -13.49 0.05 17.82
CA ASP A 200 -13.46 -1.32 17.28
C ASP A 200 -12.01 -1.77 16.98
N GLY A 201 -11.16 -0.86 16.50
CA GLY A 201 -9.74 -1.13 16.29
C GLY A 201 -8.99 -1.47 17.58
N ILE A 202 -9.26 -0.74 18.66
CA ILE A 202 -8.70 -1.02 20.00
C ILE A 202 -9.23 -2.36 20.52
N GLN A 203 -10.53 -2.61 20.39
CA GLN A 203 -11.11 -3.89 20.78
C GLN A 203 -10.44 -5.07 20.05
N ALA A 204 -10.28 -4.97 18.73
CA ALA A 204 -9.59 -6.00 17.94
C ALA A 204 -8.14 -6.21 18.38
N ALA A 205 -7.42 -5.13 18.72
CA ALA A 205 -6.07 -5.20 19.25
C ALA A 205 -5.99 -5.94 20.59
N ILE A 206 -6.86 -5.59 21.55
CA ILE A 206 -6.90 -6.23 22.88
C ILE A 206 -7.21 -7.72 22.75
N LEU A 207 -8.23 -8.07 21.97
CA LEU A 207 -8.62 -9.46 21.75
C LEU A 207 -7.53 -10.24 21.02
N GLY A 208 -6.85 -9.61 20.06
CA GLY A 208 -5.67 -10.18 19.40
C GLY A 208 -4.53 -10.47 20.38
N PHE A 209 -4.28 -9.57 21.34
CA PHE A 209 -3.24 -9.76 22.36
C PHE A 209 -3.50 -10.97 23.28
N THR A 210 -4.77 -11.29 23.53
CA THR A 210 -5.17 -12.45 24.34
C THR A 210 -5.07 -13.78 23.61
N SER A 211 -4.74 -13.79 22.32
CA SER A 211 -4.54 -15.02 21.54
C SER A 211 -3.26 -15.74 21.94
N PRO A 212 -3.27 -17.08 22.09
CA PRO A 212 -2.08 -17.87 22.43
C PRO A 212 -0.99 -17.88 21.35
N VAL A 213 -1.24 -17.29 20.18
CA VAL A 213 -0.31 -17.28 19.04
C VAL A 213 0.66 -16.09 19.11
N TRP A 214 1.94 -16.40 19.37
CA TRP A 214 3.06 -15.46 19.61
C TRP A 214 3.27 -14.39 18.52
N ALA A 215 2.89 -14.67 17.27
CA ALA A 215 3.01 -13.73 16.14
C ALA A 215 2.14 -12.45 16.31
N VAL A 216 1.06 -12.53 17.08
CA VAL A 216 0.20 -11.39 17.39
C VAL A 216 0.80 -10.54 18.52
N SER A 217 1.48 -11.17 19.49
CA SER A 217 2.01 -10.51 20.68
C SER A 217 3.23 -9.61 20.43
N HIS A 218 4.15 -10.01 19.54
CA HIS A 218 5.39 -9.24 19.31
C HIS A 218 5.17 -7.99 18.42
N ASN A 219 4.20 -8.01 17.51
CA ASN A 219 3.91 -6.87 16.61
C ASN A 219 3.00 -5.81 17.25
N LEU A 220 2.30 -6.13 18.34
CA LEU A 220 1.35 -5.23 19.02
C LEU A 220 1.97 -4.28 20.04
N LEU A 221 3.23 -4.50 20.46
CA LEU A 221 3.96 -3.68 21.45
C LEU A 221 4.18 -2.22 21.02
N THR A 222 3.73 -1.83 19.82
CA THR A 222 3.92 -0.48 19.26
C THR A 222 2.65 0.11 18.64
N LEU A 223 1.46 -0.29 19.09
CA LEU A 223 0.21 0.45 18.78
C LEU A 223 0.24 1.84 19.40
#